data_AF-A0A2W6USY5-F1
#
_entry.id   AF-A0A2W6USY5-F1
#
_cell.length_a   1.000
_cell.length_b   1.000
_cell.length_c   1.000
_cell.angle_alpha   90.00
_cell.angle_beta   90.00
_cell.angle_gamma   90.00
#
_symmetry.space_group_name_H-M   'P 1'
#
loop_
_entity.id
_entity.type
_entity.pdbx_description
1 polymer ?
#
loop_
_entity_poly.entity_id
_entity_poly.type
_entity_poly.pdbx_seq_one_letter_code
_entity_poly.pdbx_strand_id
1 'polypeptide(L)'
;MAQKSTKQKAAVAAMDDAATAAKQARKAARSLPPKAAKKVRALADEAADRADASKKAVRTKPAKVAAKAKDAAARLRKATEAALAKVERKATLRAEAERAAAEAARAEADANARSAEAKALKKTAAKAEKAAQRAAEVADRAVHDLNSSPEPEPEPEPEPQPEPTPADTPDPAAPEPTATDVPRPAASDDDLSSLTVARLRARARDEGRAGYSRMTKAQLVALLTD
;
A
#
# COMPACT_ATOMS: atom_id res chain seq x y z
N MET A 1 -48.28 -51.17 6.73
CA MET A 1 -47.19 -50.73 5.82
C MET A 1 -45.96 -51.58 6.10
N ALA A 2 -45.44 -52.34 5.14
CA ALA A 2 -44.21 -53.11 5.36
C ALA A 2 -43.03 -52.16 5.60
N GLN A 3 -42.31 -52.31 6.72
CA GLN A 3 -41.17 -51.47 7.03
C GLN A 3 -40.04 -51.71 6.02
N LYS A 4 -39.41 -50.63 5.53
CA LYS A 4 -38.23 -50.73 4.66
C LYS A 4 -37.10 -51.41 5.41
N SER A 5 -36.41 -52.36 4.75
CA SER A 5 -35.23 -53.00 5.34
C SER A 5 -34.08 -51.99 5.51
N THR A 6 -33.14 -52.27 6.41
CA THR A 6 -31.95 -51.42 6.63
C THR A 6 -31.19 -51.14 5.34
N LYS A 7 -31.07 -52.14 4.46
CA LYS A 7 -30.42 -51.99 3.15
C LYS A 7 -31.20 -51.06 2.22
N GLN A 8 -32.53 -51.12 2.23
CA GLN A 8 -33.38 -50.21 1.45
C GLN A 8 -33.30 -48.77 1.97
N LYS A 9 -33.26 -48.57 3.30
CA LYS A 9 -33.04 -47.25 3.90
C LYS A 9 -31.69 -46.66 3.48
N ALA A 10 -30.63 -47.47 3.53
CA ALA A 10 -29.30 -47.05 3.09
C ALA A 10 -29.23 -46.69 1.59
N ALA A 11 -29.97 -47.41 0.75
CA ALA A 11 -30.07 -47.09 -0.68
C ALA A 11 -30.75 -45.74 -0.93
N VAL A 12 -31.87 -45.47 -0.23
CA VAL A 12 -32.57 -44.18 -0.33
C VAL A 12 -31.66 -43.04 0.16
N ALA A 13 -31.01 -43.19 1.31
CA ALA A 13 -30.08 -42.19 1.82
C ALA A 13 -28.92 -41.89 0.85
N ALA A 14 -28.39 -42.92 0.18
CA ALA A 14 -27.35 -42.75 -0.84
C ALA A 14 -27.86 -42.03 -2.10
N MET A 15 -29.11 -42.27 -2.50
CA MET A 15 -29.75 -41.56 -3.62
C MET A 15 -29.97 -40.08 -3.26
N ASP A 16 -30.44 -39.80 -2.05
CA ASP A 16 -30.62 -38.42 -1.56
C ASP A 16 -29.28 -37.67 -1.49
N ASP A 17 -28.22 -38.34 -1.03
CA ASP A 17 -26.86 -37.78 -1.02
C ASP A 17 -26.37 -37.45 -2.44
N ALA A 18 -26.56 -38.38 -3.39
CA ALA A 18 -26.20 -38.17 -4.80
C ALA A 18 -26.98 -37.02 -5.44
N ALA A 19 -28.29 -36.92 -5.19
CA ALA A 19 -29.12 -35.81 -5.67
C ALA A 19 -28.68 -34.46 -5.09
N THR A 20 -28.34 -34.43 -3.80
CA THR A 20 -27.89 -33.22 -3.12
C THR A 20 -26.52 -32.79 -3.64
N ALA A 21 -25.59 -33.74 -3.82
CA ALA A 21 -24.30 -33.50 -4.43
C ALA A 21 -24.43 -32.98 -5.87
N ALA A 22 -25.35 -33.52 -6.68
CA ALA A 22 -25.64 -33.04 -8.03
C ALA A 22 -26.09 -31.57 -8.05
N LYS A 23 -27.02 -31.19 -7.17
CA LYS A 23 -27.49 -29.80 -7.05
C LYS A 23 -26.35 -28.85 -6.63
N GLN A 24 -25.56 -29.22 -5.63
CA GLN A 24 -24.42 -28.43 -5.17
C GLN A 24 -23.37 -28.26 -6.27
N ALA A 25 -23.02 -29.35 -6.98
CA ALA A 25 -22.06 -29.31 -8.06
C ALA A 25 -22.54 -28.46 -9.24
N ARG A 26 -23.83 -28.49 -9.60
CA ARG A 26 -24.41 -27.60 -10.61
C ARG A 26 -24.32 -26.12 -10.20
N LYS A 27 -24.50 -25.80 -8.92
CA LYS A 27 -24.32 -24.43 -8.39
C LYS A 27 -22.85 -24.02 -8.47
N ALA A 28 -21.93 -24.87 -8.02
CA ALA A 28 -20.48 -24.62 -8.10
C ALA A 28 -20.00 -24.45 -9.55
N ALA A 29 -20.54 -25.24 -10.49
CA ALA A 29 -20.22 -25.13 -11.92
C ALA A 29 -20.62 -23.81 -12.58
N ARG A 30 -21.30 -22.88 -11.88
CA ARG A 30 -21.57 -21.52 -12.39
C ARG A 30 -20.37 -20.59 -12.23
N SER A 31 -19.53 -20.80 -11.22
CA SER A 31 -18.33 -20.00 -10.98
C SER A 31 -17.05 -20.63 -11.54
N LEU A 32 -17.14 -21.85 -12.06
CA LEU A 32 -16.00 -22.55 -12.66
C LEU A 32 -15.74 -22.13 -14.12
N PRO A 33 -14.48 -22.23 -14.59
CA PRO A 33 -14.16 -22.06 -16.01
C PRO A 33 -14.98 -23.00 -16.91
N PRO A 34 -15.33 -22.61 -18.15
CA PRO A 34 -16.30 -23.32 -18.99
C PRO A 34 -15.96 -24.80 -19.22
N LYS A 35 -14.67 -25.11 -19.42
CA LYS A 35 -14.19 -26.50 -19.60
C LYS A 35 -14.37 -27.34 -18.33
N ALA A 36 -14.16 -26.77 -17.15
CA ALA A 36 -14.35 -27.46 -15.87
C ALA A 36 -15.84 -27.57 -15.54
N ALA A 37 -16.61 -26.49 -15.73
CA ALA A 37 -18.05 -26.45 -15.57
C ALA A 37 -18.76 -27.53 -16.41
N LYS A 38 -18.37 -27.71 -17.68
CA LYS A 38 -18.93 -28.77 -18.55
C LYS A 38 -18.72 -30.17 -17.97
N LYS A 39 -17.51 -30.47 -17.47
CA LYS A 39 -17.20 -31.78 -16.85
C LYS A 39 -17.99 -32.02 -15.56
N VAL A 40 -18.05 -31.01 -14.68
CA VAL A 40 -18.78 -31.10 -13.42
C VAL A 40 -20.29 -31.27 -13.67
N ARG A 41 -20.86 -30.56 -14.66
CA ARG A 41 -22.27 -30.73 -15.05
C ARG A 41 -22.56 -32.13 -15.56
N ALA A 42 -21.73 -32.67 -16.45
CA ALA A 42 -21.92 -34.04 -16.95
C ALA A 42 -21.90 -35.10 -15.83
N LEU A 43 -21.01 -34.95 -14.84
CA LEU A 43 -20.98 -35.83 -13.66
C LEU A 43 -22.17 -35.59 -12.72
N ALA A 44 -22.66 -34.36 -12.63
CA ALA A 44 -23.86 -34.05 -11.86
C ALA A 44 -25.12 -34.66 -12.49
N ASP A 45 -25.18 -34.71 -13.83
CA ASP A 45 -26.26 -35.37 -14.58
C ASP A 45 -26.20 -36.89 -14.34
N GLU A 46 -25.01 -37.52 -14.42
CA GLU A 46 -24.86 -38.93 -14.07
C GLU A 46 -25.28 -39.21 -12.61
N ALA A 47 -24.89 -38.36 -11.66
CA ALA A 47 -25.28 -38.51 -10.26
C ALA A 47 -26.79 -38.35 -10.05
N ALA A 48 -27.44 -37.44 -10.78
CA ALA A 48 -28.90 -37.30 -10.76
C ALA A 48 -29.59 -38.54 -11.31
N ASP A 49 -29.14 -39.10 -12.45
CA ASP A 49 -29.69 -40.33 -13.01
C ASP A 49 -29.56 -41.53 -12.04
N ARG A 50 -28.48 -41.59 -11.27
CA ARG A 50 -28.32 -42.62 -10.22
C ARG A 50 -29.17 -42.37 -8.99
N ALA A 51 -29.52 -41.12 -8.71
CA ALA A 51 -30.45 -40.75 -7.65
C ALA A 51 -31.92 -41.04 -8.02
N ASP A 52 -32.26 -41.10 -9.32
CA ASP A 52 -33.61 -41.42 -9.82
C ASP A 52 -33.83 -42.93 -10.05
N ALA A 53 -33.13 -43.79 -9.32
CA ALA A 53 -33.31 -45.24 -9.42
C ALA A 53 -34.73 -45.69 -9.04
N SER A 54 -35.30 -46.61 -9.84
CA SER A 54 -36.68 -47.07 -9.63
C SER A 54 -36.92 -47.72 -8.26
N LYS A 55 -38.14 -47.57 -7.73
CA LYS A 55 -38.59 -48.23 -6.48
C LYS A 55 -38.37 -49.76 -6.54
N LYS A 56 -38.53 -50.37 -7.72
CA LYS A 56 -38.26 -51.81 -7.94
C LYS A 56 -36.79 -52.14 -7.77
N ALA A 57 -35.87 -51.32 -8.27
CA ALA A 57 -34.43 -51.50 -8.09
C ALA A 57 -34.02 -51.36 -6.62
N VAL A 58 -34.57 -50.37 -5.90
CA VAL A 58 -34.34 -50.20 -4.45
C VAL A 58 -34.84 -51.42 -3.67
N ARG A 59 -36.01 -51.97 -4.04
CA ARG A 59 -36.57 -53.16 -3.38
C ARG A 59 -35.73 -54.43 -3.64
N THR A 60 -35.32 -54.65 -4.89
CA THR A 60 -34.69 -55.91 -5.34
C THR A 60 -33.18 -55.94 -5.17
N LYS A 61 -32.49 -54.81 -5.38
CA LYS A 61 -31.03 -54.72 -5.38
C LYS A 61 -30.55 -53.49 -4.59
N PRO A 62 -30.97 -53.31 -3.32
CA PRO A 62 -30.69 -52.10 -2.55
C PRO A 62 -29.18 -51.82 -2.43
N ALA A 63 -28.36 -52.84 -2.17
CA ALA A 63 -26.92 -52.67 -2.03
C ALA A 63 -26.25 -52.15 -3.32
N LYS A 64 -26.68 -52.64 -4.49
CA LYS A 64 -26.14 -52.20 -5.79
C LYS A 64 -26.56 -50.78 -6.14
N VAL A 65 -27.79 -50.38 -5.78
CA VAL A 65 -28.25 -49.00 -5.93
C VAL A 65 -27.44 -48.07 -5.02
N ALA A 66 -27.28 -48.44 -3.75
CA ALA A 66 -26.51 -47.66 -2.78
C ALA A 66 -25.05 -47.46 -3.22
N ALA A 67 -24.36 -48.52 -3.64
CA ALA A 67 -22.99 -48.45 -4.14
C ALA A 67 -22.88 -47.53 -5.36
N LYS A 68 -23.75 -47.69 -6.36
CA LYS A 68 -23.76 -46.85 -7.56
C LYS A 68 -23.98 -45.37 -7.27
N ALA A 69 -24.88 -45.05 -6.33
CA ALA A 69 -25.16 -43.67 -5.94
C ALA A 69 -23.98 -43.06 -5.18
N LYS A 70 -23.37 -43.81 -4.24
CA LYS A 70 -22.16 -43.39 -3.52
C LYS A 70 -20.97 -43.15 -4.45
N ASP A 71 -20.72 -44.06 -5.39
CA ASP A 71 -19.62 -43.91 -6.35
C ASP A 71 -19.80 -42.67 -7.24
N ALA A 72 -21.03 -42.41 -7.69
CA ALA A 72 -21.34 -41.22 -8.47
C ALA A 72 -21.14 -39.93 -7.65
N ALA A 73 -21.64 -39.90 -6.41
CA ALA A 73 -21.43 -38.77 -5.50
C ALA A 73 -19.94 -38.53 -5.20
N ALA A 74 -19.16 -39.59 -4.96
CA ALA A 74 -17.73 -39.48 -4.68
C ALA A 74 -16.94 -38.95 -5.89
N ARG A 75 -17.22 -39.44 -7.10
CA ARG A 75 -16.61 -38.95 -8.34
C ARG A 75 -16.94 -37.48 -8.57
N LEU A 76 -18.19 -37.08 -8.33
CA LEU A 76 -18.64 -35.71 -8.47
C LEU A 76 -17.96 -34.76 -7.47
N ARG A 77 -17.88 -35.14 -6.20
CA ARG A 77 -17.18 -34.38 -5.15
C ARG A 77 -15.72 -34.17 -5.51
N LYS A 78 -15.01 -35.26 -5.82
CA LYS A 78 -13.59 -35.23 -6.24
C LYS A 78 -13.36 -34.35 -7.47
N ALA A 79 -14.24 -34.42 -8.47
CA ALA A 79 -14.14 -33.59 -9.66
C ALA A 79 -14.38 -32.11 -9.37
N THR A 80 -15.31 -31.79 -8.47
CA THR A 80 -15.61 -30.42 -8.06
C THR A 80 -14.46 -29.83 -7.25
N GLU A 81 -13.93 -30.57 -6.27
CA GLU A 81 -12.75 -30.19 -5.49
C GLU A 81 -11.52 -29.97 -6.38
N ALA A 82 -11.23 -30.90 -7.29
CA ALA A 82 -10.11 -30.76 -8.22
C ALA A 82 -10.27 -29.55 -9.16
N ALA A 83 -11.51 -29.17 -9.51
CA ALA A 83 -11.78 -27.98 -10.29
C ALA A 83 -11.55 -26.70 -9.48
N LEU A 84 -12.01 -26.66 -8.22
CA LEU A 84 -11.81 -25.52 -7.32
C LEU A 84 -10.33 -25.33 -6.99
N ALA A 85 -9.61 -26.39 -6.64
CA ALA A 85 -8.17 -26.34 -6.37
C ALA A 85 -7.35 -25.80 -7.56
N LYS A 86 -7.76 -26.12 -8.80
CA LYS A 86 -7.14 -25.54 -10.00
C LYS A 86 -7.43 -24.05 -10.16
N VAL A 87 -8.63 -23.61 -9.81
CA VAL A 87 -9.00 -22.18 -9.84
C VAL A 87 -8.22 -21.42 -8.77
N GLU A 88 -8.14 -21.94 -7.56
CA GLU A 88 -7.38 -21.36 -6.45
C GLU A 88 -5.90 -21.28 -6.77
N ARG A 89 -5.27 -22.38 -7.22
CA ARG A 89 -3.86 -22.37 -7.64
C ARG A 89 -3.60 -21.38 -8.77
N LYS A 90 -4.55 -21.22 -9.70
CA LYS A 90 -4.42 -20.20 -10.76
C LYS A 90 -4.54 -18.79 -10.20
N ALA A 91 -5.40 -18.57 -9.20
CA ALA A 91 -5.54 -17.29 -8.54
C ALA A 91 -4.29 -16.93 -7.73
N THR A 92 -3.70 -17.88 -7.00
CA THR A 92 -2.45 -17.65 -6.26
C THR A 92 -1.30 -17.31 -7.19
N LEU A 93 -1.12 -18.06 -8.27
CA LEU A 93 -0.07 -17.77 -9.27
C LEU A 93 -0.25 -16.39 -9.92
N ARG A 94 -1.49 -15.96 -10.16
CA ARG A 94 -1.77 -14.62 -10.69
C ARG A 94 -1.47 -13.53 -9.66
N ALA A 95 -1.86 -13.73 -8.41
CA ALA A 95 -1.58 -12.78 -7.34
C ALA A 95 -0.07 -12.68 -7.06
N GLU A 96 0.65 -13.79 -7.14
CA GLU A 96 2.11 -13.82 -7.04
C GLU A 96 2.77 -13.08 -8.21
N ALA A 97 2.33 -13.33 -9.44
CA ALA A 97 2.80 -12.60 -10.61
C ALA A 97 2.52 -11.10 -10.52
N GLU A 98 1.35 -10.70 -10.01
CA GLU A 98 1.00 -9.30 -9.80
C GLU A 98 1.85 -8.64 -8.72
N ARG A 99 2.13 -9.34 -7.61
CA ARG A 99 3.06 -8.86 -6.58
C ARG A 99 4.48 -8.71 -7.12
N ALA A 100 4.97 -9.69 -7.88
CA ALA A 100 6.28 -9.62 -8.51
C ALA A 100 6.37 -8.46 -9.51
N ALA A 101 5.32 -8.23 -10.31
CA ALA A 101 5.26 -7.08 -11.21
C ALA A 101 5.22 -5.73 -10.46
N ALA A 102 4.47 -5.65 -9.35
CA ALA A 102 4.42 -4.45 -8.52
C ALA A 102 5.76 -4.16 -7.82
N GLU A 103 6.48 -5.21 -7.40
CA GLU A 103 7.82 -5.08 -6.83
C GLU A 103 8.84 -4.61 -7.88
N ALA A 104 8.81 -5.19 -9.08
CA ALA A 104 9.64 -4.74 -10.20
C ALA A 104 9.38 -3.26 -10.54
N ALA A 105 8.11 -2.85 -10.62
CA ALA A 105 7.75 -1.46 -10.88
C ALA A 105 8.23 -0.50 -9.78
N ARG A 106 8.20 -0.92 -8.51
CA ARG A 106 8.76 -0.13 -7.40
C ARG A 106 10.28 -0.02 -7.50
N ALA A 107 10.98 -1.12 -7.81
CA ALA A 107 12.42 -1.12 -7.98
C ALA A 107 12.86 -0.21 -9.14
N GLU A 108 12.13 -0.20 -10.25
CA GLU A 108 12.37 0.74 -11.35
C GLU A 108 12.12 2.19 -10.95
N ALA A 109 11.04 2.47 -10.21
CA ALA A 109 10.74 3.80 -9.71
C ALA A 109 11.84 4.31 -8.76
N ASP A 110 12.33 3.46 -7.85
CA ASP A 110 13.41 3.78 -6.91
C ASP A 110 14.74 4.00 -7.65
N ALA A 111 15.05 3.19 -8.66
CA ALA A 111 16.23 3.37 -9.49
C ALA A 111 16.18 4.71 -10.26
N ASN A 112 15.02 5.05 -10.81
CA ASN A 112 14.80 6.31 -11.49
C ASN A 112 14.95 7.50 -10.53
N ALA A 113 14.37 7.42 -9.32
CA ALA A 113 14.50 8.45 -8.28
C ALA A 113 15.97 8.66 -7.89
N ARG A 114 16.72 7.59 -7.59
CA ARG A 114 18.15 7.66 -7.27
C ARG A 114 18.97 8.27 -8.42
N SER A 115 18.65 7.92 -9.67
CA SER A 115 19.32 8.50 -10.83
C SER A 115 19.04 10.01 -10.96
N ALA A 116 17.83 10.45 -10.63
CA ALA A 116 17.45 11.87 -10.65
C ALA A 116 18.16 12.65 -9.53
N GLU A 117 18.23 12.09 -8.32
CA GLU A 117 18.97 12.66 -7.19
C GLU A 117 20.47 12.77 -7.49
N ALA A 118 21.08 11.72 -8.05
CA ALA A 118 22.49 11.73 -8.44
C ALA A 118 22.78 12.82 -9.50
N LYS A 119 21.89 13.00 -10.49
CA LYS A 119 22.01 14.08 -11.48
C LYS A 119 21.86 15.46 -10.83
N ALA A 120 20.95 15.62 -9.88
CA ALA A 120 20.77 16.87 -9.14
C ALA A 120 22.04 17.22 -8.32
N LEU A 121 22.58 16.25 -7.58
CA LEU A 121 23.82 16.42 -6.82
C LEU A 121 25.03 16.73 -7.70
N LYS A 122 25.15 16.09 -8.86
CA LYS A 122 26.22 16.42 -9.82
C LYS A 122 26.10 17.87 -10.31
N LYS A 123 24.88 18.35 -10.56
CA LYS A 123 24.63 19.72 -10.99
C LYS A 123 24.94 20.74 -9.90
N THR A 124 24.62 20.44 -8.64
CA THR A 124 24.96 21.32 -7.51
C THR A 124 26.46 21.35 -7.26
N ALA A 125 27.14 20.21 -7.31
CA ALA A 125 28.59 20.13 -7.20
C ALA A 125 29.30 20.94 -8.31
N ALA A 126 28.89 20.78 -9.57
CA ALA A 126 29.45 21.55 -10.69
C ALA A 126 29.21 23.08 -10.54
N LYS A 127 28.07 23.49 -9.98
CA LYS A 127 27.79 24.90 -9.69
C LYS A 127 28.70 25.43 -8.57
N ALA A 128 28.92 24.64 -7.52
CA ALA A 128 29.80 24.99 -6.42
C ALA A 128 31.26 25.11 -6.88
N GLU A 129 31.74 24.17 -7.70
CA GLU A 129 33.07 24.22 -8.29
C GLU A 129 33.27 25.47 -9.16
N LYS A 130 32.30 25.81 -10.02
CA LYS A 130 32.35 27.04 -10.81
C LYS A 130 32.34 28.30 -9.95
N ALA A 131 31.64 28.29 -8.82
CA ALA A 131 31.65 29.41 -7.87
C ALA A 131 33.01 29.53 -7.17
N ALA A 132 33.62 28.40 -6.78
CA ALA A 132 34.96 28.36 -6.19
C ALA A 132 36.03 28.86 -7.17
N GLN A 133 35.98 28.45 -8.44
CA GLN A 133 36.90 28.95 -9.48
C GLN A 133 36.81 30.47 -9.64
N ARG A 134 35.59 31.03 -9.70
CA ARG A 134 35.40 32.49 -9.77
C ARG A 134 35.91 33.22 -8.53
N ALA A 135 35.71 32.64 -7.34
CA ALA A 135 36.22 33.22 -6.10
C ALA A 135 37.76 33.22 -6.09
N ALA A 136 38.40 32.16 -6.59
CA ALA A 136 39.85 32.09 -6.75
C ALA A 136 40.37 33.15 -7.73
N GLU A 137 39.74 33.29 -8.92
CA GLU A 137 40.11 34.32 -9.90
C GLU A 137 40.00 35.75 -9.33
N VAL A 138 38.97 36.02 -8.52
CA VAL A 138 38.81 37.32 -7.84
C VAL A 138 39.89 37.53 -6.78
N ALA A 139 40.23 36.50 -6.02
CA ALA A 139 41.31 36.56 -5.03
C ALA A 139 42.67 36.80 -5.70
N ASP A 140 43.00 36.08 -6.77
CA ASP A 140 44.24 36.27 -7.53
C ASP A 140 44.35 37.68 -8.10
N ARG A 141 43.23 38.22 -8.61
CA ARG A 141 43.18 39.61 -9.09
C ARG A 141 43.42 40.62 -7.96
N ALA A 142 42.80 40.43 -6.80
CA ALA A 142 43.00 41.30 -5.65
C ALA A 142 44.45 41.30 -5.16
N VAL A 143 45.12 40.13 -5.15
CA VAL A 143 46.54 40.02 -4.82
C VAL A 143 47.41 40.76 -5.85
N HIS A 144 47.10 40.64 -7.14
CA HIS A 144 47.82 41.34 -8.20
C HIS A 144 47.69 42.87 -8.09
N ASP A 145 46.48 43.37 -7.80
CA ASP A 145 46.22 44.80 -7.63
C ASP A 145 46.99 45.37 -6.41
N LEU A 146 47.04 44.64 -5.28
CA LEU A 146 47.83 45.03 -4.11
C LEU A 146 49.33 45.10 -4.40
N ASN A 147 49.86 44.18 -5.21
CA ASN A 147 51.27 44.14 -5.56
C ASN A 147 51.68 45.17 -6.64
N SER A 148 50.69 45.82 -7.28
CA SER A 148 50.91 46.85 -8.32
C SER A 148 50.57 48.27 -7.83
N SER A 149 50.14 48.41 -6.57
CA SER A 149 49.90 49.72 -5.95
C SER A 149 51.24 50.41 -5.67
N PRO A 150 51.40 51.71 -6.02
CA PRO A 150 52.62 52.46 -5.70
C PRO A 150 52.81 52.57 -4.18
N GLU A 151 54.07 52.51 -3.78
CA GLU A 151 54.57 52.64 -2.41
C GLU A 151 53.96 53.89 -1.75
N PRO A 152 53.29 53.78 -0.59
CA PRO A 152 52.79 54.94 0.11
C PRO A 152 53.99 55.82 0.52
N GLU A 153 53.96 57.09 0.12
CA GLU A 153 54.90 58.09 0.64
C GLU A 153 54.82 58.11 2.18
N PRO A 154 55.96 58.26 2.87
CA PRO A 154 56.03 58.12 4.32
C PRO A 154 55.17 59.17 5.02
N GLU A 155 54.22 58.71 5.85
CA GLU A 155 53.46 59.57 6.74
C GLU A 155 54.38 60.25 7.77
N PRO A 156 54.13 61.53 8.10
CA PRO A 156 54.90 62.31 9.06
C PRO A 156 54.77 61.82 10.50
N GLU A 157 55.82 62.11 11.29
CA GLU A 157 56.05 61.69 12.68
C GLU A 157 54.85 61.90 13.63
N PRO A 158 54.64 60.98 14.60
CA PRO A 158 53.57 61.08 15.58
C PRO A 158 53.88 62.12 16.67
N GLU A 159 53.01 63.12 16.82
CA GLU A 159 52.96 63.99 18.01
C GLU A 159 52.27 63.29 19.21
N PRO A 160 52.65 63.64 20.46
CA PRO A 160 52.42 62.82 21.64
C PRO A 160 51.01 62.93 22.25
N GLN A 161 50.70 61.86 23.00
CA GLN A 161 49.53 61.60 23.84
C GLN A 161 49.03 62.78 24.67
N PRO A 162 47.71 62.78 24.93
CA PRO A 162 47.22 62.95 26.30
C PRO A 162 46.36 61.76 26.78
N GLU A 163 46.81 61.13 27.86
CA GLU A 163 45.98 60.34 28.81
C GLU A 163 45.16 61.30 29.72
N PRO A 164 44.26 60.80 30.61
CA PRO A 164 43.21 59.82 30.45
C PRO A 164 41.86 60.38 30.98
N THR A 165 40.73 59.73 30.72
CA THR A 165 39.50 59.98 31.50
C THR A 165 38.73 58.67 31.69
N PRO A 166 38.39 58.29 32.93
CA PRO A 166 37.84 56.98 33.24
C PRO A 166 36.34 56.94 32.93
N ALA A 167 35.87 55.84 32.34
CA ALA A 167 34.45 55.54 32.23
C ALA A 167 34.17 54.19 32.86
N ASP A 168 33.11 54.21 33.67
CA ASP A 168 32.70 53.22 34.64
C ASP A 168 32.43 51.81 34.08
N THR A 169 32.78 50.88 34.97
CA THR A 169 32.19 49.58 35.32
C THR A 169 30.72 49.28 34.94
N PRO A 170 30.34 47.99 34.94
CA PRO A 170 29.55 47.34 33.89
C PRO A 170 28.04 47.24 34.19
N ASP A 171 27.24 47.11 33.13
CA ASP A 171 25.84 46.69 33.23
C ASP A 171 25.54 45.55 32.23
N PRO A 172 25.59 44.27 32.65
CA PRO A 172 24.95 43.19 31.94
C PRO A 172 23.57 42.93 32.55
N ALA A 173 22.58 43.72 32.13
CA ALA A 173 21.18 43.39 32.35
C ALA A 173 20.79 42.21 31.44
N ALA A 174 20.88 41.02 32.01
CA ALA A 174 20.11 39.86 31.58
C ALA A 174 18.62 40.17 31.65
N PRO A 175 17.85 39.71 30.66
CA PRO A 175 16.65 38.98 31.00
C PRO A 175 16.66 37.57 30.39
N GLU A 176 16.74 36.55 31.26
CA GLU A 176 15.80 35.42 31.18
C GLU A 176 14.37 35.99 31.41
N PRO A 177 13.24 35.38 30.98
CA PRO A 177 13.01 33.92 30.90
C PRO A 177 12.01 33.51 29.79
N THR A 178 11.45 32.29 29.93
CA THR A 178 10.14 31.81 29.42
C THR A 178 10.08 31.44 27.93
N ALA A 179 9.94 30.16 27.53
CA ALA A 179 8.83 29.24 27.84
C ALA A 179 7.46 29.90 27.65
N THR A 180 7.04 30.08 26.40
CA THR A 180 5.64 30.35 26.03
C THR A 180 5.52 29.85 24.58
N ASP A 181 5.01 28.64 24.38
CA ASP A 181 3.59 28.44 24.07
C ASP A 181 3.08 29.53 23.12
N VAL A 182 3.45 29.42 21.84
CA VAL A 182 2.96 30.34 20.82
C VAL A 182 1.49 29.98 20.57
N PRO A 183 0.58 30.97 20.63
CA PRO A 183 -0.85 30.75 20.57
C PRO A 183 -1.23 30.13 19.23
N ARG A 184 -2.02 29.05 19.32
CA ARG A 184 -2.80 28.49 18.21
C ARG A 184 -3.64 29.63 17.59
N PRO A 185 -3.34 30.09 16.36
CA PRO A 185 -4.33 30.87 15.65
C PRO A 185 -5.48 29.91 15.35
N ALA A 186 -6.68 30.26 15.84
CA ALA A 186 -7.91 29.70 15.31
C ALA A 186 -7.91 30.05 13.82
N ALA A 187 -7.49 29.09 13.00
CA ALA A 187 -7.43 29.25 11.56
C ALA A 187 -8.87 29.43 11.09
N SER A 188 -9.18 30.61 10.55
CA SER A 188 -10.48 30.86 9.95
C SER A 188 -10.75 29.83 8.86
N ASP A 189 -12.01 29.45 8.67
CA ASP A 189 -12.41 28.42 7.71
C ASP A 189 -11.85 28.67 6.29
N ASP A 190 -11.72 29.94 5.92
CA ASP A 190 -11.14 30.40 4.65
C ASP A 190 -9.67 29.98 4.48
N ASP A 191 -8.85 30.07 5.54
CA ASP A 191 -7.45 29.68 5.50
C ASP A 191 -7.30 28.17 5.29
N LEU A 192 -8.14 27.36 5.95
CA LEU A 192 -8.13 25.91 5.80
C LEU A 192 -8.60 25.48 4.41
N SER A 193 -9.54 26.20 3.81
CA SER A 193 -10.04 25.94 2.46
C SER A 193 -8.97 26.18 1.38
N SER A 194 -8.00 27.06 1.62
CA SER A 194 -6.88 27.34 0.69
C SER A 194 -5.81 26.23 0.69
N LEU A 195 -5.75 25.42 1.75
CA LEU A 195 -4.72 24.39 1.91
C LEU A 195 -4.91 23.19 0.97
N THR A 196 -3.81 22.53 0.66
CA THR A 196 -3.82 21.25 -0.06
C THR A 196 -4.26 20.11 0.86
N VAL A 197 -4.83 19.05 0.29
CA VAL A 197 -5.26 17.85 1.03
C VAL A 197 -4.12 17.25 1.86
N ALA A 198 -2.87 17.32 1.38
CA ALA A 198 -1.70 16.83 2.10
C ALA A 198 -1.43 17.63 3.38
N ARG A 199 -1.50 18.97 3.33
CA ARG A 199 -1.34 19.84 4.51
C ARG A 199 -2.46 19.66 5.52
N LEU A 200 -3.70 19.51 5.05
CA LEU A 200 -4.85 19.24 5.92
C LEU A 200 -4.70 17.90 6.66
N ARG A 201 -4.21 16.85 5.98
CA ARG A 201 -3.95 15.54 6.64
C ARG A 201 -2.77 15.59 7.61
N ALA A 202 -1.75 16.39 7.33
CA ALA A 202 -0.65 16.61 8.27
C ALA A 202 -1.16 17.26 9.55
N ARG A 203 -1.93 18.34 9.43
CA ARG A 203 -2.54 19.02 10.58
C ARG A 203 -3.49 18.13 11.37
N ALA A 204 -4.33 17.34 10.69
CA ALA A 204 -5.20 16.36 11.36
C ALA A 204 -4.41 15.28 12.13
N ARG A 205 -3.21 14.91 11.66
CA ARG A 205 -2.30 14.02 12.39
C ARG A 205 -1.70 14.71 13.60
N ASP A 206 -1.28 15.96 13.47
CA ASP A 206 -0.69 16.74 14.56
C ASP A 206 -1.71 16.99 15.68
N GLU A 207 -3.00 17.09 15.33
CA GLU A 207 -4.13 17.14 16.28
C GLU A 207 -4.58 15.77 16.79
N GLY A 208 -3.93 14.67 16.37
CA GLY A 208 -4.23 13.31 16.82
C GLY A 208 -5.55 12.74 16.31
N ARG A 209 -6.18 13.33 15.30
CA ARG A 209 -7.42 12.82 14.71
C ARG A 209 -7.10 11.53 13.94
N ALA A 210 -7.99 10.52 13.98
CA ALA A 210 -7.84 9.28 13.22
C ALA A 210 -8.85 9.23 12.05
N GLY A 211 -8.58 8.38 11.04
CA GLY A 211 -9.52 8.15 9.93
C GLY A 211 -9.48 9.18 8.79
N TYR A 212 -8.62 10.19 8.84
CA TYR A 212 -8.49 11.26 7.84
C TYR A 212 -7.99 10.79 6.45
N SER A 213 -7.42 9.59 6.34
CA SER A 213 -6.84 9.09 5.08
C SER A 213 -7.85 8.88 3.96
N ARG A 214 -9.13 8.62 4.30
CA ARG A 214 -10.22 8.42 3.33
C ARG A 214 -11.10 9.65 3.14
N MET A 215 -10.84 10.72 3.88
CA MET A 215 -11.64 11.93 3.82
C MET A 215 -11.29 12.78 2.60
N THR A 216 -12.32 13.39 2.02
CA THR A 216 -12.23 14.42 0.98
C THR A 216 -11.76 15.76 1.57
N LYS A 217 -11.34 16.70 0.73
CA LYS A 217 -10.86 18.02 1.17
C LYS A 217 -11.88 18.74 2.08
N ALA A 218 -13.16 18.75 1.69
CA ALA A 218 -14.22 19.39 2.48
C ALA A 218 -14.42 18.72 3.85
N GLN A 219 -14.38 17.38 3.90
CA GLN A 219 -14.50 16.63 5.16
C GLN A 219 -13.30 16.85 6.08
N LEU A 220 -12.10 17.04 5.51
CA LEU A 220 -10.91 17.37 6.29
C LEU A 220 -10.96 18.79 6.86
N VAL A 221 -11.52 19.75 6.13
CA VAL A 221 -11.74 21.11 6.64
C VAL A 221 -12.75 21.06 7.79
N ALA A 222 -13.92 20.42 7.60
CA ALA A 222 -14.94 20.28 8.64
C ALA A 222 -14.42 19.60 9.92
N LEU A 223 -13.59 18.56 9.78
CA LEU A 223 -13.00 17.86 10.93
C LEU A 223 -12.04 18.73 11.75
N LEU A 224 -11.39 19.72 11.13
CA LEU A 224 -10.40 20.60 11.77
C LEU A 224 -11.03 21.86 12.37
N THR A 225 -12.32 22.07 12.15
CA THR A 225 -13.09 23.22 12.62
C THR A 225 -14.01 22.89 13.82
N ASP A 226 -14.28 21.60 14.05
CA ASP A 226 -15.01 21.04 15.22
C ASP A 226 -14.10 20.74 16.43
#